data_AF-A0A922X7W4-F1
#
_entry.id   AF-A0A922X7W4-F1
#
_cell.length_a   1.000
_cell.length_b   1.000
_cell.length_c   1.000
_cell.angle_alpha   90.00
_cell.angle_beta   90.00
_cell.angle_gamma   90.00
#
_symmetry.space_group_name_H-M   'P 1'
#
loop_
_entity.id
_entity.type
_entity.pdbx_description
1 polymer ?
#
loop_
_entity_poly.entity_id
_entity_poly.type
_entity_poly.pdbx_seq_one_letter_code
_entity_poly.pdbx_strand_id
1 'polypeptide(L)'
;MTFDESARWTALVNWQLGIVAFVALCAVAQFFFGWLIGFVVITPVIGVAVSVFIVNHGAGGTFRLFKRMALNDLQGIHHAFHDRPVWVRWQDGGCQTLASDVFDILDHQSSAARLRQLAQQYGDDGFFKDDSGRWWFGESALLDWLHRRSQSLDHQTLRLHRWFEKEVFPPMRKKAELRGEATAPING
;
A
#
# COMPACT_ATOMS: atom_id res chain seq x y z
N MET A 1 61.31 35.58 -41.02
CA MET A 1 60.13 34.92 -41.61
C MET A 1 59.72 33.75 -40.71
N THR A 2 59.06 34.02 -39.57
CA THR A 2 58.72 33.00 -38.55
C THR A 2 57.21 32.92 -38.26
N PHE A 3 56.41 33.80 -38.85
CA PHE A 3 54.96 33.87 -38.62
C PHE A 3 54.14 32.87 -39.48
N ASP A 4 54.71 32.37 -40.59
CA ASP A 4 54.00 31.47 -41.51
C ASP A 4 53.92 30.01 -41.00
N GLU A 5 54.92 29.54 -40.26
CA GLU A 5 54.94 28.15 -39.77
C GLU A 5 53.95 27.91 -38.63
N SER A 6 53.79 28.87 -37.72
CA SER A 6 52.81 28.78 -36.62
C SER A 6 51.37 28.78 -37.11
N ALA A 7 51.08 29.55 -38.17
CA ALA A 7 49.74 29.62 -38.78
C ALA A 7 49.37 28.32 -39.50
N ARG A 8 50.33 27.70 -40.20
CA ARG A 8 50.13 26.39 -40.85
C ARG A 8 49.93 25.26 -39.84
N TRP A 9 50.67 25.29 -38.73
CA TRP A 9 50.56 24.27 -37.69
C TRP A 9 49.22 24.36 -36.96
N THR A 10 48.76 25.57 -36.62
CA THR A 10 47.43 25.77 -36.02
C THR A 10 46.28 25.43 -36.98
N ALA A 11 46.42 25.72 -38.28
CA ALA A 11 45.44 25.30 -39.29
C ALA A 11 45.35 23.77 -39.41
N LEU A 12 46.49 23.06 -39.38
CA LEU A 12 46.54 21.59 -39.41
C LEU A 12 45.91 20.98 -38.15
N VAL A 13 46.20 21.53 -36.97
CA VAL A 13 45.60 21.08 -35.70
C VAL A 13 44.11 21.32 -35.68
N ASN A 14 43.64 22.50 -36.09
CA ASN A 14 42.21 22.80 -36.15
C ASN A 14 41.48 21.91 -37.18
N TRP A 15 42.12 21.59 -38.30
CA TRP A 15 41.57 20.67 -39.28
C TRP A 15 41.47 19.23 -38.74
N GLN A 16 42.50 18.75 -38.03
CA GLN A 16 42.48 17.45 -37.36
C GLN A 16 41.42 17.39 -36.25
N LEU A 17 41.31 18.44 -35.43
CA LEU A 17 40.25 18.57 -34.41
C LEU A 17 38.85 18.55 -35.04
N GLY A 18 38.67 19.21 -36.18
CA GLY A 18 37.41 19.18 -36.93
C GLY A 18 37.03 17.78 -37.40
N ILE A 19 37.97 17.00 -37.92
CA ILE A 19 37.75 15.62 -38.34
C ILE A 19 37.39 14.73 -37.15
N VAL A 20 38.15 14.83 -36.06
CA VAL A 20 37.89 14.04 -34.84
C VAL A 20 36.51 14.35 -34.26
N ALA A 21 36.13 15.63 -34.21
CA ALA A 21 34.81 16.05 -33.76
C ALA A 21 33.69 15.52 -34.66
N PHE A 22 33.88 15.53 -35.99
CA PHE A 22 32.91 14.99 -36.95
C PHE A 22 32.75 13.47 -36.81
N VAL A 23 33.84 12.72 -36.69
CA VAL A 23 33.81 11.27 -36.47
C VAL A 23 33.14 10.92 -35.14
N ALA A 24 33.44 11.68 -34.08
CA ALA A 24 32.78 11.52 -32.78
C ALA A 24 31.26 11.80 -32.87
N LEU A 25 30.85 12.84 -33.59
CA LEU A 25 29.45 13.17 -33.81
C LEU A 25 28.72 12.06 -34.59
N CYS A 26 29.35 11.51 -35.63
CA CYS A 26 28.81 10.38 -36.39
C CYS A 26 28.69 9.10 -35.54
N ALA A 27 29.68 8.81 -34.69
CA ALA A 27 29.65 7.66 -33.80
C ALA A 27 28.54 7.78 -32.73
N VAL A 28 28.38 8.98 -32.15
CA VAL A 28 27.29 9.29 -31.22
C VAL A 28 25.94 9.18 -31.92
N ALA A 29 25.80 9.75 -33.12
CA ALA A 29 24.57 9.64 -33.91
C ALA A 29 24.23 8.16 -34.22
N GLN A 30 25.21 7.35 -34.61
CA GLN A 30 25.01 5.92 -34.89
C GLN A 30 24.63 5.12 -33.62
N PHE A 31 25.17 5.49 -32.45
CA PHE A 31 24.81 4.90 -31.17
C PHE A 31 23.37 5.25 -30.77
N PHE A 32 22.97 6.52 -30.87
CA PHE A 32 21.61 6.96 -30.55
C PHE A 32 20.57 6.42 -31.54
N PHE A 33 20.82 6.47 -32.86
CA PHE A 33 19.89 5.94 -33.86
C PHE A 33 19.83 4.40 -33.86
N GLY A 34 20.95 3.72 -33.65
CA GLY A 34 20.99 2.26 -33.52
C GLY A 34 20.25 1.77 -32.28
N TRP A 35 20.38 2.49 -31.16
CA TRP A 35 19.66 2.17 -29.92
C TRP A 35 18.15 2.43 -30.04
N LEU A 36 17.75 3.52 -30.71
CA LEU A 36 16.33 3.86 -30.91
C LEU A 36 15.63 2.86 -31.85
N ILE A 37 16.28 2.47 -32.94
CA ILE A 37 15.76 1.44 -33.87
C ILE A 37 15.74 0.06 -33.17
N GLY A 38 16.79 -0.28 -32.43
CA GLY A 38 16.84 -1.49 -31.63
C GLY A 38 15.70 -1.55 -30.60
N PHE A 39 15.43 -0.45 -29.90
CA PHE A 39 14.33 -0.36 -28.95
C PHE A 39 12.96 -0.54 -29.63
N VAL A 40 12.68 0.18 -30.72
CA VAL A 40 11.39 0.10 -31.44
C VAL A 40 11.11 -1.31 -31.97
N VAL A 41 12.14 -2.06 -32.38
CA VAL A 41 11.98 -3.43 -32.90
C VAL A 41 11.92 -4.47 -31.77
N ILE A 42 12.69 -4.29 -30.69
CA ILE A 42 12.77 -5.26 -29.59
C ILE A 42 11.57 -5.14 -28.64
N THR A 43 11.05 -3.92 -28.39
CA THR A 43 9.90 -3.70 -27.50
C THR A 43 8.66 -4.53 -27.87
N PRO A 44 8.21 -4.60 -29.14
CA PRO A 44 7.07 -5.46 -29.50
C PRO A 44 7.37 -6.95 -29.31
N VAL A 45 8.60 -7.41 -29.57
CA VAL A 45 9.00 -8.81 -29.37
C VAL A 45 8.99 -9.17 -27.88
N ILE A 46 9.53 -8.30 -27.02
CA ILE A 46 9.46 -8.45 -25.57
C ILE A 46 8.01 -8.39 -25.08
N GLY A 47 7.20 -7.47 -25.61
CA GLY A 47 5.78 -7.35 -25.26
C GLY A 47 5.02 -8.64 -25.52
N VAL A 48 5.18 -9.23 -26.71
CA VAL A 48 4.56 -10.51 -27.07
C VAL A 48 5.10 -11.64 -26.20
N ALA A 49 6.42 -11.72 -25.96
CA ALA A 49 7.02 -12.74 -25.12
C ALA A 49 6.50 -12.68 -23.66
N VAL A 50 6.39 -11.47 -23.10
CA VAL A 50 5.85 -11.24 -21.75
C VAL A 50 4.35 -11.58 -21.71
N SER A 51 3.57 -11.19 -22.71
CA SER A 51 2.15 -11.55 -22.78
C SER A 51 1.94 -13.07 -22.88
N VAL A 52 2.70 -13.76 -23.73
CA VAL A 52 2.64 -15.23 -23.86
C VAL A 52 3.11 -15.91 -22.58
N PHE A 53 4.16 -15.41 -21.94
CA PHE A 53 4.64 -15.94 -20.66
C PHE A 53 3.60 -15.77 -19.55
N ILE A 54 2.96 -14.59 -19.44
CA ILE A 54 1.89 -14.33 -18.47
C ILE A 54 0.66 -15.21 -18.75
N VAL A 55 0.29 -15.43 -20.01
CA VAL A 55 -0.89 -16.25 -20.34
C VAL A 55 -0.60 -17.74 -20.11
N ASN A 56 0.58 -18.25 -20.51
CA ASN A 56 0.92 -19.68 -20.34
C ASN A 56 1.39 -20.06 -18.93
N HIS A 57 2.02 -19.14 -18.17
CA HIS A 57 2.54 -19.43 -16.81
C HIS A 57 1.82 -18.67 -15.68
N GLY A 58 1.00 -17.65 -15.99
CA GLY A 58 0.26 -16.86 -15.00
C GLY A 58 -1.07 -17.45 -14.55
N ALA A 59 -1.49 -18.58 -15.12
CA ALA A 59 -2.82 -19.18 -14.87
C ALA A 59 -2.96 -19.97 -13.55
N GLY A 60 -2.03 -19.91 -12.59
CA GLY A 60 -2.25 -20.65 -11.33
C GLY A 60 -1.45 -20.22 -10.09
N GLY A 61 -0.13 -20.05 -10.22
CA GLY A 61 0.74 -19.87 -9.05
C GLY A 61 1.06 -18.40 -8.73
N THR A 62 1.59 -17.69 -9.72
CA THR A 62 2.20 -16.36 -9.53
C THR A 62 1.18 -15.25 -9.35
N PHE A 63 0.06 -15.25 -10.09
CA PHE A 63 -1.02 -14.29 -9.87
C PHE A 63 -1.65 -14.43 -8.48
N ARG A 64 -1.77 -15.67 -7.98
CA ARG A 64 -2.25 -15.93 -6.62
C ARG A 64 -1.23 -15.46 -5.58
N LEU A 65 0.08 -15.60 -5.86
CA LEU A 65 1.15 -15.12 -5.00
C LEU A 65 1.24 -13.59 -4.96
N PHE A 66 1.18 -12.91 -6.11
CA PHE A 66 1.14 -11.45 -6.20
C PHE A 66 -0.15 -10.88 -5.62
N LYS A 67 -1.30 -11.52 -5.88
CA LYS A 67 -2.57 -11.16 -5.23
C LYS A 67 -2.48 -11.36 -3.72
N ARG A 68 -1.84 -12.44 -3.25
CA ARG A 68 -1.61 -12.71 -1.83
C ARG A 68 -0.61 -11.74 -1.22
N MET A 69 0.40 -11.29 -1.96
CA MET A 69 1.40 -10.32 -1.51
C MET A 69 0.80 -8.91 -1.45
N ALA A 70 0.03 -8.51 -2.46
CA ALA A 70 -0.73 -7.26 -2.47
C ALA A 70 -1.85 -7.23 -1.43
N LEU A 71 -2.49 -8.37 -1.14
CA LEU A 71 -3.48 -8.51 -0.04
C LEU A 71 -2.82 -8.62 1.33
N ASN A 72 -1.59 -9.13 1.43
CA ASN A 72 -0.88 -9.26 2.71
C ASN A 72 -0.25 -7.93 3.15
N ASP A 73 0.11 -7.04 2.22
CA ASP A 73 0.58 -5.69 2.55
C ASP A 73 -0.58 -4.77 2.97
N LEU A 74 -1.82 -5.11 2.56
CA LEU A 74 -3.09 -4.58 3.07
C LEU A 74 -3.60 -5.44 4.23
N GLN A 75 -2.77 -5.63 5.26
CA GLN A 75 -3.03 -6.49 6.41
C GLN A 75 -4.09 -5.93 7.40
N GLY A 76 -5.19 -5.42 6.88
CA GLY A 76 -6.47 -5.63 7.54
C GLY A 76 -7.58 -5.70 6.49
N ILE A 77 -8.52 -6.58 6.79
CA ILE A 77 -9.63 -6.87 5.91
C ILE A 77 -10.53 -5.64 5.97
N HIS A 78 -10.62 -4.92 4.85
CA HIS A 78 -11.60 -3.86 4.71
C HIS A 78 -12.99 -4.49 4.62
N HIS A 79 -13.78 -4.27 5.65
CA HIS A 79 -15.19 -4.60 5.66
C HIS A 79 -15.98 -3.34 5.29
N ALA A 80 -16.92 -3.43 4.36
CA ALA A 80 -17.73 -2.28 3.97
C ALA A 80 -19.01 -2.22 4.82
N PHE A 81 -19.23 -1.10 5.50
CA PHE A 81 -20.50 -0.78 6.16
C PHE A 81 -21.18 0.37 5.41
N HIS A 82 -22.28 0.11 4.71
CA HIS A 82 -22.98 1.11 3.86
C HIS A 82 -22.02 1.91 2.95
N ASP A 83 -21.22 1.19 2.16
CA ASP A 83 -20.21 1.74 1.23
C ASP A 83 -19.04 2.50 1.88
N ARG A 84 -18.95 2.53 3.21
CA ARG A 84 -17.80 3.07 3.94
C ARG A 84 -16.83 1.95 4.33
N PRO A 85 -15.53 2.04 3.98
CA PRO A 85 -14.56 1.03 4.36
C PRO A 85 -14.26 1.12 5.85
N VAL A 86 -14.23 -0.04 6.51
CA VAL A 86 -13.81 -0.20 7.90
C VAL A 86 -12.62 -1.14 7.94
N TRP A 87 -11.51 -0.66 8.46
CA TRP A 87 -10.30 -1.44 8.59
C TRP A 87 -10.30 -2.27 9.87
N VAL A 88 -10.30 -3.59 9.71
CA VAL A 88 -10.21 -4.56 10.81
C VAL A 88 -9.03 -5.49 10.59
N ARG A 89 -8.19 -5.66 11.61
CA ARG A 89 -7.07 -6.62 11.61
C ARG A 89 -7.20 -7.61 12.77
N TRP A 90 -6.55 -8.76 12.63
CA TRP A 90 -6.43 -9.73 13.71
C TRP A 90 -5.00 -9.68 14.24
N GLN A 91 -4.84 -9.40 15.53
CA GLN A 91 -3.53 -9.28 16.17
C GLN A 91 -3.67 -9.59 17.66
N ASP A 92 -2.65 -10.22 18.26
CA ASP A 92 -2.58 -10.56 19.69
C ASP A 92 -3.79 -11.36 20.20
N GLY A 93 -4.34 -12.22 19.34
CA GLY A 93 -5.46 -13.11 19.68
C GLY A 93 -6.83 -12.45 19.69
N GLY A 94 -6.97 -11.22 19.17
CA GLY A 94 -8.24 -10.50 19.08
C GLY A 94 -8.41 -9.68 17.79
N CYS A 95 -9.65 -9.23 17.56
CA CYS A 95 -9.94 -8.27 16.49
C CYS A 95 -9.59 -6.84 16.93
N GLN A 96 -8.89 -6.12 16.07
CA GLN A 96 -8.58 -4.71 16.25
C GLN A 96 -9.17 -3.90 15.10
N THR A 97 -9.86 -2.81 15.41
CA THR A 97 -10.57 -1.97 14.42
C THR A 97 -10.02 -0.56 14.45
N LEU A 98 -9.81 0.05 13.28
CA LEU A 98 -9.31 1.41 13.19
C LEU A 98 -10.36 2.41 13.69
N ALA A 99 -9.98 3.25 14.65
CA ALA A 99 -10.90 4.16 15.32
C ALA A 99 -11.43 5.27 14.42
N SER A 100 -10.59 5.77 13.49
CA SER A 100 -11.00 6.82 12.54
C SER A 100 -12.21 6.39 11.72
N ASP A 101 -12.20 5.15 11.20
CA ASP A 101 -13.27 4.65 10.33
C ASP A 101 -14.60 4.55 11.09
N VAL A 102 -14.54 4.13 12.37
CA VAL A 102 -15.71 4.06 13.25
C VAL A 102 -16.25 5.47 13.54
N PHE A 103 -15.38 6.43 13.83
CA PHE A 103 -15.78 7.81 14.09
C PHE A 103 -16.35 8.47 12.85
N ASP A 104 -15.76 8.24 11.68
CA ASP A 104 -16.23 8.77 10.40
C ASP A 104 -17.61 8.24 10.06
N ILE A 105 -17.87 6.93 10.25
CA ILE A 105 -19.20 6.34 10.06
C ILE A 105 -20.24 7.05 10.94
N LEU A 106 -19.91 7.28 12.21
CA LEU A 106 -20.83 7.86 13.19
C LEU A 106 -20.86 9.39 13.21
N ASP A 107 -20.23 10.03 12.22
CA ASP A 107 -20.02 11.49 12.14
C ASP A 107 -19.56 12.09 13.48
N HIS A 108 -18.67 11.35 14.17
CA HIS A 108 -18.24 11.68 15.51
C HIS A 108 -16.93 12.44 15.49
N GLN A 109 -16.93 13.66 16.01
CA GLN A 109 -15.70 14.43 16.13
C GLN A 109 -14.72 13.78 17.11
N SER A 110 -13.58 13.35 16.57
CA SER A 110 -12.45 12.75 17.30
C SER A 110 -11.48 13.85 17.76
N SER A 111 -11.73 14.44 18.92
CA SER A 111 -10.78 15.39 19.52
C SER A 111 -9.64 14.65 20.22
N ALA A 112 -8.42 15.19 20.18
CA ALA A 112 -7.25 14.59 20.82
C ALA A 112 -7.45 14.36 22.33
N ALA A 113 -8.20 15.25 23.00
CA ALA A 113 -8.55 15.09 24.41
C ALA A 113 -9.46 13.87 24.64
N ARG A 114 -10.46 13.65 23.78
CA ARG A 114 -11.38 12.52 23.87
C ARG A 114 -10.69 11.19 23.55
N LEU A 115 -9.77 11.17 22.57
CA LEU A 115 -8.97 9.98 22.27
C LEU A 115 -8.11 9.56 23.47
N ARG A 116 -7.48 10.51 24.15
CA ARG A 116 -6.72 10.23 25.39
C ARG A 116 -7.63 9.76 26.52
N GLN A 117 -8.83 10.32 26.65
CA GLN A 117 -9.81 9.87 27.64
C GLN A 117 -10.27 8.43 27.37
N LEU A 118 -10.51 8.07 26.11
CA LEU A 118 -10.84 6.70 25.71
C LEU A 118 -9.70 5.73 26.03
N ALA A 119 -8.45 6.14 25.79
CA ALA A 119 -7.28 5.33 26.13
C ALA A 119 -7.18 5.08 27.64
N GLN A 120 -7.45 6.10 28.46
CA GLN A 120 -7.48 5.94 29.92
C GLN A 120 -8.65 5.08 30.40
N GLN A 121 -9.80 5.13 29.70
CA GLN A 121 -11.00 4.40 30.09
C GLN A 121 -10.90 2.90 29.77
N TYR A 122 -10.35 2.55 28.60
CA TYR A 122 -10.32 1.19 28.09
C TYR A 122 -8.96 0.50 28.29
N GLY A 123 -7.93 1.24 28.68
CA GLY A 123 -6.58 0.72 28.86
C GLY A 123 -5.89 0.36 27.54
N ASP A 124 -4.66 -0.12 27.66
CA ASP A 124 -3.76 -0.38 26.52
C ASP A 124 -4.21 -1.57 25.65
N ASP A 125 -5.01 -2.49 26.19
CA ASP A 125 -5.58 -3.61 25.42
C ASP A 125 -6.88 -3.24 24.70
N GLY A 126 -7.58 -2.20 25.18
CA GLY A 126 -8.90 -1.83 24.70
C GLY A 126 -8.91 -0.67 23.71
N PHE A 127 -8.15 0.40 23.98
CA PHE A 127 -8.03 1.52 23.05
C PHE A 127 -6.62 2.10 23.09
N PHE A 128 -5.86 1.86 22.03
CA PHE A 128 -4.43 2.16 22.02
C PHE A 128 -3.99 2.79 20.70
N LYS A 129 -2.79 3.35 20.75
CA LYS A 129 -2.14 3.97 19.60
C LYS A 129 -1.05 3.05 19.11
N ASP A 130 -1.05 2.72 17.82
CA ASP A 130 0.01 1.92 17.20
C ASP A 130 1.28 2.75 16.95
N ASP A 131 2.35 2.08 16.53
CA ASP A 131 3.64 2.70 16.21
C ASP A 131 3.56 3.72 15.06
N SER A 132 2.59 3.54 14.14
CA SER A 132 2.31 4.49 13.06
C SER A 132 1.48 5.70 13.52
N GLY A 133 1.12 5.72 14.80
CA GLY A 133 0.38 6.77 15.45
C GLY A 133 -1.13 6.75 15.23
N ARG A 134 -1.67 5.64 14.71
CA ARG A 134 -3.11 5.43 14.50
C ARG A 134 -3.76 4.81 15.73
N TRP A 135 -5.00 5.19 15.98
CA TRP A 135 -5.76 4.69 17.13
C TRP A 135 -6.60 3.47 16.74
N TRP A 136 -6.55 2.44 17.58
CA TRP A 136 -7.22 1.17 17.38
C TRP A 136 -8.13 0.86 18.57
N PHE A 137 -9.30 0.29 18.27
CA PHE A 137 -10.17 -0.34 19.26
C PHE A 137 -9.93 -1.85 19.27
N GLY A 138 -9.72 -2.41 20.45
CA GLY A 138 -9.89 -3.83 20.70
C GLY A 138 -11.37 -4.23 20.62
N GLU A 139 -11.62 -5.51 20.36
CA GLU A 139 -12.96 -6.04 20.10
C GLU A 139 -13.97 -5.71 21.22
N SER A 140 -13.63 -6.03 22.47
CA SER A 140 -14.49 -5.80 23.64
C SER A 140 -14.75 -4.32 23.90
N ALA A 141 -13.71 -3.49 23.78
CA ALA A 141 -13.81 -2.05 23.97
C ALA A 141 -14.67 -1.38 22.90
N LEU A 142 -14.58 -1.80 21.63
CA LEU A 142 -15.44 -1.28 20.57
C LEU A 142 -16.92 -1.57 20.86
N LEU A 143 -17.23 -2.82 21.21
CA LEU A 143 -18.61 -3.24 21.48
C LEU A 143 -19.18 -2.50 22.69
N ASP A 144 -18.44 -2.40 23.80
CA ASP A 144 -18.89 -1.63 24.97
C ASP A 144 -19.08 -0.15 24.63
N TRP A 145 -18.15 0.46 23.90
CA TRP A 145 -18.27 1.86 23.49
C TRP A 145 -19.49 2.12 22.61
N LEU A 146 -19.71 1.28 21.60
CA LEU A 146 -20.90 1.34 20.73
C LEU A 146 -22.19 1.08 21.53
N HIS A 147 -22.16 0.13 22.48
CA HIS A 147 -23.31 -0.19 23.32
C HIS A 147 -23.71 1.01 24.18
N ARG A 148 -22.77 1.61 24.94
CA ARG A 148 -23.02 2.81 25.74
C ARG A 148 -23.52 3.98 24.91
N ARG A 149 -22.94 4.18 23.73
CA ARG A 149 -23.37 5.23 22.80
C ARG A 149 -24.77 4.97 22.26
N SER A 150 -25.13 3.72 21.97
CA SER A 150 -26.45 3.35 21.45
C SER A 150 -27.60 3.65 22.43
N GLN A 151 -27.32 3.70 23.74
CA GLN A 151 -28.30 4.08 24.77
C GLN A 151 -28.77 5.54 24.63
N SER A 152 -28.00 6.38 23.91
CA SER A 152 -28.26 7.82 23.73
C SER A 152 -29.02 8.21 22.46
N LEU A 153 -29.77 7.29 21.82
CA LEU A 153 -30.68 7.50 20.66
C LEU A 153 -30.00 7.64 19.29
N ASP A 154 -29.12 6.70 18.92
CA ASP A 154 -28.63 6.61 17.54
C ASP A 154 -28.84 5.20 16.94
N HIS A 155 -29.83 5.11 16.05
CA HIS A 155 -30.12 3.90 15.28
C HIS A 155 -28.93 3.45 14.42
N GLN A 156 -28.08 4.38 13.98
CA GLN A 156 -26.90 4.06 13.19
C GLN A 156 -25.83 3.38 14.06
N THR A 157 -25.57 3.91 15.25
CA THR A 157 -24.70 3.27 16.26
C THR A 157 -25.16 1.84 16.57
N LEU A 158 -26.46 1.61 16.74
CA LEU A 158 -27.02 0.28 17.05
C LEU A 158 -26.89 -0.70 15.87
N ARG A 159 -27.04 -0.23 14.63
CA ARG A 159 -26.77 -1.02 13.43
C ARG A 159 -25.29 -1.38 13.31
N LEU A 160 -24.40 -0.41 13.56
CA LEU A 160 -22.96 -0.62 13.53
C LEU A 160 -22.51 -1.64 14.59
N HIS A 161 -23.04 -1.55 15.81
CA HIS A 161 -22.81 -2.56 16.85
C HIS A 161 -23.20 -3.97 16.38
N ARG A 162 -24.43 -4.14 15.88
CA ARG A 162 -24.92 -5.45 15.41
C ARG A 162 -24.10 -5.99 14.24
N TRP A 163 -23.65 -5.10 13.36
CA TRP A 163 -22.83 -5.46 12.22
C TRP A 163 -21.46 -5.98 12.67
N PHE A 164 -20.78 -5.30 13.59
CA PHE A 164 -19.52 -5.80 14.15
C PHE A 164 -19.70 -7.15 14.86
N GLU A 165 -20.71 -7.24 15.72
CA GLU A 165 -20.99 -8.43 16.54
C GLU A 165 -21.36 -9.66 15.70
N LYS A 166 -22.13 -9.50 14.61
CA LYS A 166 -22.67 -10.64 13.85
C LYS A 166 -21.94 -10.91 12.54
N GLU A 167 -21.42 -9.88 11.88
CA GLU A 167 -20.93 -9.99 10.50
C GLU A 167 -19.42 -9.82 10.37
N VAL A 168 -18.76 -9.09 11.28
CA VAL A 168 -17.32 -8.80 11.17
C VAL A 168 -16.49 -9.70 12.06
N PHE A 169 -16.74 -9.72 13.37
CA PHE A 169 -15.88 -10.45 14.31
C PHE A 169 -16.00 -11.97 14.22
N PRO A 170 -17.20 -12.58 14.11
CA PRO A 170 -17.31 -14.04 14.01
C PRO A 170 -16.55 -14.67 12.84
N PRO A 171 -16.61 -14.16 11.59
CA PRO A 171 -15.81 -14.72 10.50
C PRO A 171 -14.31 -14.42 10.65
N MET A 172 -13.90 -13.35 11.33
CA MET A 172 -12.50 -13.06 11.62
C MET A 172 -11.93 -14.07 12.62
N ARG A 173 -12.65 -14.33 13.72
CA ARG A 173 -12.32 -15.36 14.72
C ARG A 173 -12.18 -16.74 14.06
N LYS A 174 -13.18 -17.14 13.25
CA LYS A 174 -13.14 -18.42 12.53
C LYS A 174 -11.94 -18.53 11.58
N LYS A 175 -11.56 -17.43 10.90
CA LYS A 175 -10.36 -17.42 10.03
C LYS A 175 -9.07 -17.53 10.83
N ALA A 176 -8.98 -16.93 12.00
CA ALA A 176 -7.83 -17.03 12.90
C ALA A 176 -7.69 -18.44 13.48
N GLU A 177 -8.80 -19.03 13.94
CA GLU A 177 -8.85 -20.43 14.41
C GLU A 177 -8.35 -21.40 13.32
N LEU A 178 -8.80 -21.22 12.07
CA LEU A 178 -8.35 -22.02 10.92
C LEU A 178 -6.86 -21.81 10.58
N ARG A 179 -6.27 -20.69 10.99
CA ARG A 179 -4.83 -20.39 10.83
C ARG A 179 -3.98 -20.89 11.99
N GLY A 180 -4.59 -21.41 13.06
CA GLY A 180 -3.88 -21.82 14.27
C GLY A 180 -3.39 -20.66 15.13
N GLU A 181 -3.92 -19.45 14.93
CA GLU A 181 -3.64 -18.30 15.79
C GLU A 181 -4.46 -18.46 17.08
N ALA A 182 -3.79 -18.50 18.23
CA ALA A 182 -4.44 -18.67 19.52
C ALA A 182 -5.38 -17.49 19.80
N THR A 183 -6.67 -17.78 19.98
CA THR A 183 -7.66 -16.81 20.49
C THR A 183 -7.33 -16.49 21.93
N ALA A 184 -7.12 -15.20 22.24
CA ALA A 184 -7.02 -14.77 23.62
C ALA A 184 -8.38 -15.02 24.31
N PRO A 185 -8.41 -15.56 25.55
CA PRO A 185 -9.66 -15.82 26.24
C PRO A 185 -10.42 -14.50 26.44
N ILE A 186 -11.67 -14.49 26.02
CA ILE A 186 -12.62 -13.40 26.30
C ILE A 186 -12.94 -13.51 27.80
N ASN A 187 -12.16 -12.85 28.65
CA ASN A 187 -12.53 -12.72 30.05
C ASN A 187 -13.72 -11.74 30.12
N GLY A 188 -14.91 -12.32 30.30
CA GLY A 188 -16.13 -11.61 30.69
C GLY A 188 -16.19 -11.32 32.17
#